data_AF-A0A847QV97-F1
#
_entry.id   AF-A0A847QV97-F1
#
_cell.length_a   1.000
_cell.length_b   1.000
_cell.length_c   1.000
_cell.angle_alpha   90.00
_cell.angle_beta   90.00
_cell.angle_gamma   90.00
#
_symmetry.space_group_name_H-M   'P 1'
#
loop_
_entity.id
_entity.type
_entity.pdbx_description
1 polymer ?
#
loop_
_entity_poly.entity_id
_entity_poly.type
_entity_poly.pdbx_seq_one_letter_code
_entity_poly.pdbx_strand_id
1 'polypeptide(L)'
;MGNELYEEDTAIQSYRGLYGVAIEKTPEGKIQPIIPPEGKTAGELRHAESPGVSSIHFMPKAFVEKNVQTKGNREKDELDALYIPFIPDKVMPELFYTQEQTERLSILQSDIVEYANEMYAKWMLNGGIEEEWDAYIKKLQDMGVEEMIEIMQEAYDIYAAQ
;
A
#
# COMPACT_ATOMS: atom_id res chain seq x y z
N MET A 1 -28.55 -9.61 8.02
CA MET A 1 -27.68 -9.18 6.89
C MET A 1 -26.44 -8.40 7.30
N GLY A 2 -26.49 -7.35 8.15
CA GLY A 2 -25.26 -6.61 8.53
C GLY A 2 -24.34 -7.33 9.53
N ASN A 3 -24.91 -8.07 10.50
CA ASN A 3 -24.12 -8.71 11.57
C ASN A 3 -23.46 -10.03 11.15
N GLU A 4 -23.99 -10.71 10.14
CA GLU A 4 -23.47 -12.00 9.66
C GLU A 4 -22.08 -11.88 8.99
N LEU A 5 -21.75 -10.67 8.51
CA LEU A 5 -20.45 -10.36 7.88
C LEU A 5 -19.31 -10.25 8.91
N TYR A 6 -19.64 -10.14 10.20
CA TYR A 6 -18.69 -10.13 11.31
C TYR A 6 -18.47 -11.51 11.94
N GLU A 7 -19.26 -12.51 11.54
CA GLU A 7 -19.04 -13.89 11.94
C GLU A 7 -17.73 -14.41 11.36
N GLU A 8 -16.95 -15.11 12.18
CA GLU A 8 -15.55 -15.47 11.88
C GLU A 8 -15.40 -16.14 10.50
N ASP A 9 -16.17 -17.19 10.21
CA ASP A 9 -16.08 -17.92 8.94
C ASP A 9 -16.60 -17.11 7.74
N THR A 10 -17.54 -16.18 7.95
CA THR A 10 -18.05 -15.29 6.88
C THR A 10 -17.01 -14.22 6.54
N ALA A 11 -16.38 -13.62 7.54
CA ALA A 11 -15.33 -12.62 7.36
C ALA A 11 -14.11 -13.23 6.64
N ILE A 12 -13.72 -14.44 7.05
CA ILE A 12 -12.58 -15.16 6.47
C ILE A 12 -12.82 -15.50 5.01
N GLN A 13 -13.99 -16.04 4.68
CA GLN A 13 -14.34 -16.36 3.29
C GLN A 13 -14.51 -15.10 2.42
N SER A 14 -15.03 -14.01 2.99
CA SER A 14 -15.12 -12.73 2.30
C SER A 14 -13.74 -12.20 1.90
N TYR A 15 -12.71 -12.41 2.72
CA TYR A 15 -11.35 -11.91 2.46
C TYR A 15 -10.46 -12.87 1.66
N ARG A 16 -10.55 -14.20 1.89
CA ARG A 16 -9.65 -15.20 1.28
C ARG A 16 -10.29 -16.07 0.21
N GLY A 17 -11.58 -15.93 -0.03
CA GLY A 17 -12.36 -16.77 -0.93
C GLY A 17 -13.06 -17.91 -0.19
N LEU A 18 -14.00 -18.56 -0.85
CA LEU A 18 -14.86 -19.59 -0.25
C LEU A 18 -14.07 -20.84 0.17
N TYR A 19 -14.54 -21.49 1.24
CA TYR A 19 -14.04 -22.81 1.64
C TYR A 19 -14.31 -23.85 0.54
N GLY A 20 -13.31 -24.70 0.26
CA GLY A 20 -13.38 -25.70 -0.81
C GLY A 20 -13.12 -25.15 -2.22
N VAL A 21 -12.95 -23.83 -2.37
CA VAL A 21 -12.62 -23.17 -3.65
C VAL A 21 -11.25 -22.53 -3.59
N ALA A 22 -11.03 -21.62 -2.64
CA ALA A 22 -9.78 -20.88 -2.50
C ALA A 22 -9.00 -21.25 -1.23
N ILE A 23 -9.71 -21.66 -0.18
CA ILE A 23 -9.15 -22.03 1.12
C ILE A 23 -9.78 -23.31 1.65
N GLU A 24 -9.10 -23.98 2.57
CA GLU A 24 -9.62 -25.11 3.32
C GLU A 24 -9.28 -25.00 4.81
N LYS A 25 -10.12 -25.63 5.64
CA LYS A 25 -9.91 -25.73 7.09
C LYS A 25 -9.23 -27.08 7.38
N THR A 26 -8.02 -27.00 7.88
CA THR A 26 -7.25 -28.16 8.34
C THR A 26 -7.95 -28.84 9.53
N PRO A 27 -7.67 -30.14 9.79
CA PRO A 27 -8.19 -30.83 10.97
C PRO A 27 -7.86 -30.14 12.30
N GLU A 28 -6.75 -29.38 12.35
CA GLU A 28 -6.30 -28.60 13.50
C GLU A 28 -7.00 -27.23 13.62
N GLY A 29 -7.98 -26.94 12.76
CA GLY A 29 -8.75 -25.70 12.75
C GLY A 29 -8.03 -24.50 12.13
N LYS A 30 -6.86 -24.71 11.50
CA LYS A 30 -6.14 -23.68 10.72
C LYS A 30 -6.69 -23.55 9.32
N ILE A 31 -6.51 -22.38 8.72
CA ILE A 31 -6.98 -22.06 7.37
C ILE A 31 -5.78 -21.96 6.43
N GLN A 32 -5.79 -22.77 5.37
CA GLN A 32 -4.73 -22.79 4.36
C GLN A 32 -5.29 -22.57 2.96
N PRO A 33 -4.53 -21.93 2.05
CA PRO A 33 -4.95 -21.79 0.67
C PRO A 33 -4.89 -23.14 -0.05
N ILE A 34 -5.89 -23.40 -0.90
CA ILE A 34 -5.88 -24.54 -1.81
C ILE A 34 -4.83 -24.30 -2.89
N ILE A 35 -4.05 -25.34 -3.23
CA ILE A 35 -3.09 -25.27 -4.33
C ILE A 35 -3.87 -25.06 -5.64
N PRO A 36 -3.61 -23.97 -6.39
CA PRO A 36 -4.35 -23.72 -7.61
C PRO A 36 -4.13 -24.82 -8.66
N PRO A 37 -5.16 -25.17 -9.45
CA PRO A 37 -4.98 -26.02 -10.64
C PRO A 37 -3.94 -25.42 -11.60
N GLU A 38 -3.31 -26.27 -12.39
CA GLU A 38 -2.31 -25.83 -13.38
C GLU A 38 -2.88 -24.73 -14.29
N GLY A 39 -2.12 -23.64 -14.46
CA GLY A 39 -2.53 -22.47 -15.23
C GLY A 39 -3.41 -21.46 -14.49
N LYS A 40 -3.76 -21.70 -13.22
CA LYS A 40 -4.45 -20.73 -12.36
C LYS A 40 -3.57 -20.20 -11.24
N THR A 41 -3.85 -18.99 -10.76
CA THR A 41 -3.19 -18.41 -9.59
C THR A 41 -4.08 -18.47 -8.35
N ALA A 42 -3.46 -18.41 -7.17
CA ALA A 42 -4.20 -18.31 -5.90
C ALA A 42 -5.03 -17.01 -5.81
N GLY A 43 -4.60 -15.95 -6.50
CA GLY A 43 -5.35 -14.70 -6.61
C GLY A 43 -6.63 -14.87 -7.42
N GLU A 44 -6.56 -15.57 -8.56
CA GLU A 44 -7.74 -15.87 -9.39
C GLU A 44 -8.77 -16.71 -8.62
N LEU A 45 -8.34 -17.73 -7.88
CA LEU A 45 -9.27 -18.52 -7.05
C LEU A 45 -9.95 -17.69 -5.96
N ARG A 46 -9.21 -16.75 -5.35
CA ARG A 46 -9.76 -15.84 -4.33
C ARG A 46 -10.79 -14.88 -4.92
N HIS A 47 -10.47 -14.26 -6.05
CA HIS A 47 -11.31 -13.23 -6.67
C HIS A 47 -12.44 -13.78 -7.55
N ALA A 48 -12.43 -15.08 -7.87
CA ALA A 48 -13.51 -15.70 -8.63
C ALA A 48 -14.86 -15.66 -7.90
N GLU A 49 -14.86 -15.87 -6.58
CA GLU A 49 -16.10 -16.11 -5.81
C GLU A 49 -16.19 -15.23 -4.55
N SER A 50 -15.28 -14.25 -4.39
CA SER A 50 -15.24 -13.36 -3.23
C SER A 50 -14.83 -11.95 -3.63
N PRO A 51 -15.30 -10.91 -2.90
CA PRO A 51 -14.86 -9.53 -3.12
C PRO A 51 -13.33 -9.33 -2.90
N GLY A 52 -12.66 -10.31 -2.30
CA GLY A 52 -11.20 -10.38 -2.19
C GLY A 52 -10.60 -9.39 -1.19
N VAL A 53 -9.36 -8.96 -1.46
CA VAL A 53 -8.54 -8.10 -0.58
C VAL A 53 -9.11 -6.70 -0.27
N SER A 54 -10.27 -6.36 -0.83
CA SER A 54 -11.01 -5.12 -0.53
C SER A 54 -12.41 -5.37 0.06
N SER A 55 -12.74 -6.62 0.42
CA SER A 55 -13.94 -6.92 1.19
C SER A 55 -13.85 -6.32 2.60
N ILE A 56 -15.01 -6.09 3.23
CA ILE A 56 -15.24 -5.51 4.56
C ILE A 56 -13.98 -5.60 5.46
N HIS A 57 -13.45 -4.43 5.85
CA HIS A 57 -12.19 -4.21 6.60
C HIS A 57 -12.12 -4.87 7.99
N PHE A 58 -13.04 -5.76 8.33
CA PHE A 58 -13.02 -6.47 9.60
C PHE A 58 -12.22 -7.76 9.46
N MET A 59 -10.98 -7.74 9.99
CA MET A 59 -10.18 -8.94 10.17
C MET A 59 -10.27 -9.42 11.62
N PRO A 60 -10.93 -10.56 11.92
CA PRO A 60 -10.93 -11.11 13.26
C PRO A 60 -9.51 -11.49 13.69
N LYS A 61 -9.12 -11.23 14.95
CA LYS A 61 -7.81 -11.68 15.50
C LYS A 61 -7.59 -13.19 15.31
N ALA A 62 -8.66 -13.97 15.46
CA ALA A 62 -8.65 -15.41 15.25
C ALA A 62 -8.17 -15.81 13.83
N PHE A 63 -8.42 -14.98 12.81
CA PHE A 63 -7.90 -15.24 11.47
C PHE A 63 -6.38 -15.16 11.43
N VAL A 64 -5.78 -14.14 12.05
CA VAL A 64 -4.32 -13.95 12.09
C VAL A 64 -3.65 -15.15 12.77
N GLU A 65 -4.25 -15.66 13.86
CA GLU A 65 -3.74 -16.82 14.60
C GLU A 65 -3.91 -18.15 13.85
N LYS A 66 -4.99 -18.30 13.09
CA LYS A 66 -5.34 -19.54 12.39
C LYS A 66 -4.81 -19.59 10.96
N ASN A 67 -4.27 -18.50 10.41
CA ASN A 67 -3.78 -18.46 9.03
C ASN A 67 -2.45 -19.22 8.90
N VAL A 68 -2.39 -20.16 7.95
CA VAL A 68 -1.14 -20.83 7.60
C VAL A 68 -0.31 -19.92 6.70
N GLN A 69 0.85 -19.50 7.21
CA GLN A 69 1.80 -18.69 6.45
C GLN A 69 2.40 -19.49 5.29
N THR A 70 2.13 -19.03 4.06
CA THR A 70 2.74 -19.57 2.85
C THR A 70 4.20 -19.13 2.73
N LYS A 71 4.99 -19.79 1.89
CA LYS A 71 6.38 -19.39 1.63
C LYS A 71 6.49 -17.92 1.19
N GLY A 72 5.61 -17.47 0.30
CA GLY A 72 5.59 -16.08 -0.16
C GLY A 72 5.18 -15.06 0.90
N ASN A 73 4.42 -15.46 1.93
CA ASN A 73 4.16 -14.58 3.07
C ASN A 73 5.36 -14.49 4.03
N ARG A 74 6.12 -15.58 4.22
CA ARG A 74 7.33 -15.57 5.07
C ARG A 74 8.44 -14.69 4.48
N GLU A 75 8.61 -14.72 3.17
CA GLU A 75 9.55 -13.81 2.47
C GLU A 75 9.17 -12.34 2.72
N LYS A 76 7.88 -12.03 2.82
CA LYS A 76 7.42 -10.69 3.22
C LYS A 76 7.73 -10.38 4.68
N ASP A 77 7.54 -11.32 5.60
CA ASP A 77 7.86 -11.10 7.03
C ASP A 77 9.36 -10.78 7.24
N GLU A 78 10.26 -11.44 6.50
CA GLU A 78 11.71 -11.17 6.54
C GLU A 78 12.05 -9.79 5.96
N LEU A 79 11.39 -9.40 4.87
CA LEU A 79 11.53 -8.05 4.30
C LEU A 79 10.93 -6.99 5.24
N ASP A 80 9.78 -7.25 5.84
CA ASP A 80 9.12 -6.34 6.78
C ASP A 80 10.03 -6.10 7.99
N ALA A 81 10.68 -7.14 8.54
CA ALA A 81 11.65 -6.98 9.62
C ALA A 81 12.86 -6.09 9.22
N LEU A 82 13.26 -6.11 7.95
CA LEU A 82 14.31 -5.24 7.41
C LEU A 82 13.84 -3.79 7.26
N TYR A 83 12.60 -3.56 6.84
CA TYR A 83 12.07 -2.23 6.53
C TYR A 83 11.42 -1.51 7.71
N ILE A 84 10.84 -2.23 8.69
CA ILE A 84 10.16 -1.68 9.87
C ILE A 84 10.98 -0.57 10.57
N PRO A 85 12.31 -0.72 10.79
CA PRO A 85 13.09 0.33 11.43
C PRO A 85 13.20 1.64 10.63
N PHE A 86 12.91 1.58 9.33
CA PHE A 86 12.97 2.72 8.41
C PHE A 86 11.59 3.28 8.07
N ILE A 87 10.51 2.67 8.55
CA ILE A 87 9.16 3.21 8.40
C ILE A 87 9.05 4.43 9.33
N PRO A 88 8.73 5.62 8.80
CA PRO A 88 8.57 6.80 9.65
C PRO A 88 7.37 6.63 10.58
N ASP A 89 7.51 7.06 11.84
CA ASP A 89 6.44 7.04 12.85
C ASP A 89 5.17 7.80 12.41
N LYS A 90 5.34 8.76 11.49
CA LYS A 90 4.26 9.54 10.89
C LYS A 90 4.25 9.32 9.38
N VAL A 91 3.25 8.59 8.92
CA VAL A 91 2.94 8.44 7.50
C VAL A 91 2.10 9.65 7.08
N MET A 92 2.42 10.22 5.92
CA MET A 92 1.64 11.31 5.34
C MET A 92 0.19 10.81 5.10
N PRO A 93 -0.83 11.45 5.69
CA PRO A 93 -2.22 11.06 5.49
C PRO A 93 -2.67 11.38 4.06
N GLU A 94 -3.78 10.79 3.64
CA GLU A 94 -4.49 11.29 2.44
C GLU A 94 -5.02 12.69 2.73
N LEU A 95 -4.49 13.67 1.99
CA LEU A 95 -4.87 15.07 2.12
C LEU A 95 -6.01 15.43 1.15
N PHE A 96 -6.93 16.25 1.63
CA PHE A 96 -7.98 16.84 0.80
C PHE A 96 -7.56 18.24 0.39
N TYR A 97 -7.56 18.49 -0.91
CA TYR A 97 -7.21 19.77 -1.50
C TYR A 97 -8.46 20.54 -1.93
N THR A 98 -8.40 21.86 -1.93
CA THR A 98 -9.41 22.69 -2.61
C THR A 98 -9.32 22.52 -4.12
N GLN A 99 -10.32 23.01 -4.86
CA GLN A 99 -10.29 22.99 -6.32
C GLN A 99 -9.07 23.74 -6.87
N GLU A 100 -8.80 24.94 -6.34
CA GLU A 100 -7.66 25.78 -6.75
C GLU A 100 -6.31 25.08 -6.47
N GLN A 101 -6.16 24.49 -5.28
CA GLN A 101 -4.97 23.71 -4.93
C GLN A 101 -4.79 22.51 -5.87
N THR A 102 -5.88 21.80 -6.20
CA THR A 102 -5.83 20.66 -7.13
C THR A 102 -5.40 21.08 -8.53
N GLU A 103 -5.97 22.18 -9.05
CA GLU A 103 -5.60 22.74 -10.35
C GLU A 103 -4.11 23.12 -10.35
N ARG A 104 -3.62 23.73 -9.27
CA ARG A 104 -2.22 24.14 -9.18
C ARG A 104 -1.26 22.95 -9.06
N LEU A 105 -1.57 21.97 -8.21
CA LEU A 105 -0.81 20.73 -8.10
C LEU A 105 -0.74 19.97 -9.43
N SER A 106 -1.82 19.98 -10.24
CA SER A 106 -1.83 19.30 -11.54
C SER A 106 -0.81 19.86 -12.54
N ILE A 107 -0.47 21.15 -12.40
CA ILE A 107 0.54 21.83 -13.23
C ILE A 107 1.94 21.56 -12.70
N LEU A 108 2.13 21.49 -11.38
CA LEU A 108 3.44 21.40 -10.75
C LEU A 108 3.93 19.96 -10.59
N GLN A 109 3.07 19.07 -10.12
CA GLN A 109 3.48 17.81 -9.49
C GLN A 109 4.12 16.84 -10.48
N SER A 110 3.53 16.66 -11.66
CA SER A 110 3.98 15.65 -12.62
C SER A 110 5.44 15.89 -13.04
N ASP A 111 5.75 17.11 -13.49
CA ASP A 111 7.09 17.46 -13.97
C ASP A 111 8.13 17.41 -12.84
N ILE A 112 7.78 17.91 -11.64
CA ILE A 112 8.68 17.89 -10.48
C ILE A 112 9.02 16.45 -10.06
N VAL A 113 7.99 15.59 -9.97
CA VAL A 113 8.17 14.19 -9.58
C VAL A 113 8.94 13.42 -10.65
N GLU A 114 8.68 13.67 -11.93
CA GLU A 114 9.41 13.05 -13.04
C GLU A 114 10.90 13.42 -12.96
N TYR A 115 11.24 14.71 -12.83
CA TYR A 115 12.63 15.16 -12.72
C TYR A 115 13.33 14.57 -11.49
N ALA A 116 12.65 14.51 -10.34
CA ALA A 116 13.20 13.88 -9.14
C ALA A 116 13.51 12.39 -9.34
N ASN A 117 12.61 11.65 -10.01
CA ASN A 117 12.79 10.23 -10.32
C ASN A 117 13.93 10.00 -11.34
N GLU A 118 14.08 10.86 -12.34
CA GLU A 118 15.19 10.79 -13.30
C GLU A 118 16.54 10.96 -12.61
N MET A 119 16.67 11.97 -11.74
CA MET A 119 17.91 12.23 -11.00
C MET A 119 18.21 11.10 -10.01
N TYR A 120 17.20 10.59 -9.32
CA TYR A 120 17.33 9.40 -8.47
C TYR A 120 17.86 8.19 -9.25
N ALA A 121 17.26 7.87 -10.41
CA ALA A 121 17.71 6.77 -11.26
C ALA A 121 19.14 6.97 -11.76
N LYS A 122 19.49 8.20 -12.15
CA LYS A 122 20.85 8.56 -12.58
C LYS A 122 21.87 8.31 -11.47
N TRP A 123 21.63 8.80 -10.26
CA TRP A 123 22.56 8.67 -9.14
C TRP A 123 22.69 7.23 -8.66
N MET A 124 21.61 6.46 -8.70
CA MET A 124 21.64 5.02 -8.39
C MET A 124 22.53 4.22 -9.36
N LEU A 125 22.54 4.60 -10.64
CA LEU A 125 23.32 3.89 -11.66
C LEU A 125 24.77 4.38 -11.77
N ASN A 126 24.98 5.69 -11.65
CA ASN A 126 26.24 6.33 -12.05
C ASN A 126 26.91 7.14 -10.92
N GLY A 127 26.28 7.32 -9.76
CA GLY A 127 26.73 8.24 -8.72
C GLY A 127 26.62 9.72 -9.12
N GLY A 128 27.33 10.59 -8.40
CA GLY A 128 27.39 12.03 -8.70
C GLY A 128 26.45 12.93 -7.89
N ILE A 129 25.77 12.39 -6.87
CA ILE A 129 24.79 13.15 -6.08
C ILE A 129 25.46 14.30 -5.31
N GLU A 130 26.63 14.08 -4.73
CA GLU A 130 27.33 15.08 -3.91
C GLU A 130 27.71 16.33 -4.72
N GLU A 131 28.07 16.16 -6.00
CA GLU A 131 28.43 17.26 -6.89
C GLU A 131 27.22 17.98 -7.50
N GLU A 132 26.09 17.30 -7.65
CA GLU A 132 24.92 17.78 -8.37
C GLU A 132 23.79 18.27 -7.45
N TRP A 133 23.86 17.98 -6.15
CA TRP A 133 22.79 18.24 -5.18
C TRP A 133 22.28 19.68 -5.18
N ASP A 134 23.19 20.66 -5.09
CA ASP A 134 22.80 22.07 -5.04
C ASP A 134 22.11 22.53 -6.33
N ALA A 135 22.56 22.04 -7.49
CA ALA A 135 21.96 22.34 -8.78
C ALA A 135 20.58 21.68 -8.93
N TYR A 136 20.43 20.45 -8.42
CA TYR A 136 19.16 19.74 -8.36
C TYR A 136 18.13 20.50 -7.52
N ILE A 137 18.49 20.92 -6.30
CA ILE A 137 17.60 21.72 -5.43
C ILE A 137 17.19 23.01 -6.13
N LYS A 138 18.14 23.74 -6.73
CA LYS A 138 17.82 24.95 -7.47
C LYS A 138 16.85 24.69 -8.62
N LYS A 139 17.05 23.60 -9.37
CA LYS A 139 16.17 23.23 -10.48
C LYS A 139 14.75 22.91 -9.98
N LEU A 140 14.61 22.22 -8.85
CA LEU A 140 13.30 21.98 -8.24
C LEU A 140 12.62 23.29 -7.81
N GLN A 141 13.38 24.24 -7.23
CA GLN A 141 12.86 25.57 -6.88
C GLN A 141 12.38 26.31 -8.13
N ASP A 142 13.16 26.31 -9.22
CA ASP A 142 12.78 26.91 -10.50
C ASP A 142 11.51 26.26 -11.10
N MET A 143 11.25 24.99 -10.77
CA MET A 143 10.04 24.25 -11.18
C MET A 143 8.84 24.49 -10.27
N GLY A 144 9.00 25.21 -9.15
CA GLY A 144 7.92 25.53 -8.21
C GLY A 144 7.72 24.50 -7.10
N VAL A 145 8.75 23.75 -6.72
CA VAL A 145 8.65 22.78 -5.61
C VAL A 145 8.24 23.43 -4.29
N GLU A 146 8.65 24.69 -4.05
CA GLU A 146 8.29 25.42 -2.83
C GLU A 146 6.78 25.64 -2.76
N GLU A 147 6.16 26.07 -3.86
CA GLU A 147 4.72 26.24 -3.95
C GLU A 147 3.97 24.91 -3.78
N MET A 148 4.48 23.81 -4.37
CA MET A 148 3.90 22.49 -4.18
C MET A 148 3.93 22.07 -2.71
N ILE A 149 5.05 22.31 -2.01
CA ILE A 149 5.21 22.01 -0.59
C ILE A 149 4.26 22.87 0.26
N GLU A 150 4.12 24.16 -0.06
CA GLU A 150 3.20 25.06 0.65
C GLU A 150 1.74 24.57 0.55
N ILE A 151 1.28 24.21 -0.65
CA ILE A 151 -0.08 23.66 -0.85
C ILE A 151 -0.28 22.38 -0.03
N MET A 152 0.70 21.47 -0.02
CA MET A 152 0.64 20.24 0.75
C MET A 152 0.67 20.51 2.26
N GLN A 153 1.43 21.51 2.72
CA GLN A 153 1.51 21.89 4.12
C GLN A 153 0.20 22.50 4.61
N GLU A 154 -0.43 23.38 3.84
CA GLU A 154 -1.74 23.96 4.18
C GLU A 154 -2.81 22.87 4.35
N ALA A 155 -2.87 21.92 3.41
CA ALA A 155 -3.80 20.81 3.50
C ALA A 155 -3.49 19.88 4.70
N TYR A 156 -2.21 19.67 5.01
CA TYR A 156 -1.80 18.92 6.20
C TYR A 156 -2.18 19.64 7.50
N ASP A 157 -2.01 20.95 7.59
CA ASP A 157 -2.35 21.74 8.78
C ASP A 157 -3.86 21.69 9.08
N ILE A 158 -4.69 21.71 8.02
CA ILE A 158 -6.14 21.50 8.14
C ILE A 158 -6.46 20.10 8.66
N TYR A 159 -5.80 19.07 8.12
CA TYR A 159 -5.96 17.70 8.61
C TYR A 159 -5.55 17.55 10.07
N ALA A 160 -4.41 18.13 10.46
CA ALA A 160 -3.86 18.01 11.81
C ALA A 160 -4.65 18.78 12.88
N ALA A 161 -5.53 19.70 12.47
CA ALA A 161 -6.42 20.44 13.35
C ALA A 161 -7.76 19.71 13.66
N GLN A 162 -8.02 18.56 13.02
CA GLN A 162 -9.21 17.73 13.25
C GLN A 162 -9.02 16.73 14.39
#